data_AF-A0A379W4H8-F1
#
_entry.id   AF-A0A379W4H8-F1
#
_cell.length_a   1.000
_cell.length_b   1.000
_cell.length_c   1.000
_cell.angle_alpha   90.00
_cell.angle_beta   90.00
_cell.angle_gamma   90.00
#
_symmetry.space_group_name_H-M   'P 1'
#
loop_
_entity.id
_entity.type
_entity.pdbx_description
1 polymer ?
#
loop_
_entity_poly.entity_id
_entity_poly.type
_entity_poly.pdbx_seq_one_letter_code
_entity_poly.pdbx_strand_id
1 'polypeptide(L)' 'MPQISRTALVPYSAEQMYQLVNDVQSYPQFLPGCVGSRVLESSPAQMTRLVDVSKAGISKNVYGRVIS' A
#
# COMPACT_ATOMS: atom_id res chain seq x y z
N MET A 1 -10.55 -4.54 -18.80
CA MET A 1 -10.16 -4.53 -17.38
C MET A 1 -10.76 -3.29 -16.75
N PRO A 2 -11.45 -3.39 -15.60
CA PRO A 2 -12.00 -2.20 -14.94
C PRO A 2 -10.86 -1.31 -14.41
N GLN A 3 -10.95 0.00 -14.65
CA GLN A 3 -10.03 1.00 -14.12
C GLN A 3 -10.78 1.85 -13.10
N ILE A 4 -10.19 2.04 -11.91
CA ILE A 4 -10.76 2.85 -10.84
C ILE A 4 -9.75 3.95 -10.52
N SER A 5 -10.19 5.20 -10.58
CA SER A 5 -9.42 6.37 -10.13
C SER A 5 -10.23 7.12 -9.09
N ARG A 6 -9.58 7.52 -7.99
CA ARG A 6 -10.17 8.34 -6.93
C ARG A 6 -9.16 9.39 -6.52
N THR A 7 -9.65 10.61 -6.36
CA THR A 7 -8.86 11.77 -5.90
C THR A 7 -9.57 12.40 -4.72
N ALA A 8 -8.81 12.89 -3.75
CA ALA A 8 -9.31 13.63 -2.61
C ALA A 8 -8.34 14.77 -2.27
N LEU A 9 -8.87 15.88 -1.77
CA LEU A 9 -8.07 16.93 -1.14
C LEU A 9 -7.86 16.56 0.32
N VAL A 10 -6.62 16.64 0.80
CA VAL A 10 -6.25 16.29 2.16
C VAL A 10 -5.41 17.40 2.79
N PRO A 11 -5.56 17.67 4.11
CA PRO A 11 -4.80 18.69 4.81
C PRO A 11 -3.39 18.19 5.21
N TYR A 12 -2.71 17.50 4.29
CA TYR A 12 -1.37 16.93 4.50
C TYR A 12 -0.46 17.32 3.34
N SER A 13 0.83 17.51 3.63
CA SER A 13 1.82 17.77 2.60
C SER A 13 2.02 16.55 1.71
N ALA A 14 2.57 16.77 0.51
CA ALA A 14 2.94 15.66 -0.38
C ALA A 14 3.91 14.69 0.33
N GLU A 15 4.90 15.21 1.05
CA GLU A 15 5.87 14.40 1.80
C GLU A 15 5.21 13.50 2.85
N GLN A 16 4.25 14.02 3.62
CA GLN A 16 3.50 13.23 4.60
C GLN A 16 2.72 12.11 3.93
N MET A 17 2.11 12.39 2.77
CA MET A 17 1.39 11.37 2.00
C MET A 17 2.33 10.31 1.42
N TYR A 18 3.53 10.69 0.97
CA TYR A 18 4.56 9.74 0.54
C TYR A 18 5.03 8.85 1.69
N GLN A 19 5.28 9.44 2.87
CA GLN A 19 5.66 8.69 4.07
C GLN A 19 4.58 7.69 4.47
N LEU A 20 3.30 8.10 4.44
CA LEU A 20 2.16 7.22 4.72
C LEU A 20 2.11 6.02 3.75
N VAL A 21 2.33 6.25 2.45
CA VAL A 21 2.36 5.17 1.45
C VAL A 21 3.59 4.29 1.64
N ASN A 22 4.73 4.84 2.06
CA ASN A 22 5.96 4.08 2.26
C ASN A 22 5.98 3.26 3.56
N ASP A 23 5.14 3.58 4.54
CA ASP A 23 5.00 2.79 5.78
C ASP A 23 4.17 1.51 5.56
N VAL A 24 4.73 0.59 4.77
CA VAL A 24 4.09 -0.67 4.38
C VAL A 24 3.79 -1.55 5.58
N GLN A 25 4.65 -1.55 6.60
CA GLN A 25 4.51 -2.44 7.75
C GLN A 25 3.27 -2.14 8.59
N SER A 26 2.83 -0.88 8.59
CA SER A 26 1.65 -0.45 9.34
C SER A 26 0.33 -0.73 8.61
N TYR A 27 0.36 -1.15 7.34
CA TYR A 27 -0.85 -1.37 6.53
C TYR A 27 -1.91 -2.27 7.18
N PRO A 28 -1.59 -3.37 7.89
CA PRO A 28 -2.60 -4.22 8.54
C PRO A 28 -3.37 -3.50 9.65
N GLN A 29 -2.82 -2.39 10.16
CA GLN A 29 -3.46 -1.61 11.23
C GLN A 29 -4.58 -0.70 10.70
N PHE A 30 -4.56 -0.33 9.42
CA PHE A 30 -5.47 0.68 8.88
C PHE A 30 -6.11 0.35 7.52
N LEU A 31 -5.56 -0.58 6.74
CA LEU A 31 -6.17 -1.00 5.47
C LEU A 31 -7.21 -2.09 5.69
N PRO A 32 -8.49 -1.87 5.33
CA PRO A 32 -9.52 -2.89 5.48
C PRO A 32 -9.18 -4.16 4.69
N GLY A 33 -9.18 -5.30 5.39
CA GLY A 33 -8.89 -6.61 4.81
C GLY A 33 -7.40 -6.87 4.56
N CYS A 34 -6.48 -5.97 4.95
CA CYS A 34 -5.06 -6.27 4.98
C CYS A 34 -4.73 -7.09 6.23
N VAL A 35 -4.30 -8.34 6.05
CA VAL A 35 -3.95 -9.25 7.16
C VAL A 35 -2.44 -9.42 7.35
N GLY A 36 -1.66 -8.92 6.40
CA GLY A 36 -0.20 -8.98 6.44
C GLY A 36 0.41 -8.08 5.37
N SER A 37 1.61 -7.59 5.63
CA SER A 37 2.33 -6.73 4.71
C SER A 37 3.82 -6.78 4.97
N ARG A 38 4.62 -6.76 3.89
CA ARG A 38 6.08 -6.74 3.99
C ARG A 38 6.73 -6.06 2.79
N VAL A 39 7.86 -5.43 3.04
CA VAL A 39 8.76 -4.92 2.00
C VAL A 39 9.60 -6.10 1.49
N LEU A 40 9.64 -6.27 0.17
CA LEU A 40 10.46 -7.29 -0.49
C LEU A 40 11.81 -6.71 -0.90
N GLU A 41 11.80 -5.50 -1.47
CA GLU A 41 12.99 -4.78 -1.90
C GLU A 41 12.76 -3.28 -1.69
N SER A 42 13.82 -2.56 -1.31
CA SER A 42 13.79 -1.12 -1.15
C SER A 42 15.09 -0.51 -1.65
N SER A 43 14.97 0.50 -2.51
CA SER A 43 16.07 1.29 -3.06
C SER A 43 15.68 2.77 -3.07
N PRO A 44 16.63 3.70 -3.28
CA PRO A 44 16.33 5.14 -3.32
C PRO A 44 15.32 5.55 -4.41
N ALA A 45 15.17 4.75 -5.47
CA ALA A 45 14.28 5.06 -6.58
C ALA A 45 12.91 4.36 -6.49
N GLN A 46 12.85 3.20 -5.81
CA GLN A 46 11.66 2.36 -5.81
C GLN A 46 11.65 1.37 -4.64
N MET A 47 10.44 0.99 -4.25
CA MET A 47 10.17 -0.06 -3.27
C MET A 47 9.19 -1.09 -3.84
N THR A 48 9.50 -2.37 -3.68
CA THR A 48 8.62 -3.49 -3.99
C THR A 48 8.06 -4.07 -2.71
N ARG A 49 6.74 -4.24 -2.63
CA ARG A 49 6.02 -4.76 -1.45
C ARG A 49 5.07 -5.89 -1.80
N LEU A 50 4.75 -6.69 -0.78
CA LEU A 50 3.68 -7.67 -0.80
C LEU A 50 2.69 -7.37 0.31
N VAL A 51 1.41 -7.48 0.00
CA VAL A 51 0.30 -7.31 0.93
C VAL A 51 -0.63 -8.51 0.83
N ASP A 52 -0.89 -9.14 1.96
CA ASP A 52 -1.83 -10.24 2.11
C ASP A 52 -3.21 -9.64 2.37
N VAL A 53 -4.14 -9.85 1.42
CA VAL A 53 -5.50 -9.32 1.49
C VAL A 53 -6.47 -10.46 1.70
N SER A 54 -7.28 -10.37 2.75
CA SER A 54 -8.39 -11.28 3.04
C SER A 54 -9.72 -10.54 3.02
N LYS A 55 -10.65 -11.01 2.18
CA LYS A 55 -12.00 -10.46 2.09
C LYS A 55 -13.00 -11.58 1.77
N ALA A 56 -14.08 -11.65 2.55
CA ALA A 56 -15.17 -12.61 2.36
C ALA A 56 -14.70 -14.08 2.20
N GLY A 57 -13.77 -14.52 3.05
CA GLY A 57 -13.24 -15.90 3.03
C GLY A 57 -12.19 -16.18 1.94
N ILE A 58 -11.83 -15.19 1.11
CA ILE A 58 -10.80 -15.31 0.08
C ILE A 58 -9.55 -14.57 0.54
N SER A 59 -8.39 -15.23 0.45
CA SER A 59 -7.08 -14.64 0.71
C SER A 59 -6.23 -14.61 -0.56
N LYS A 60 -5.59 -13.47 -0.84
CA LYS A 60 -4.65 -13.33 -1.96
C LYS A 60 -3.47 -12.45 -1.59
N ASN A 61 -2.32 -12.76 -2.17
CA ASN A 61 -1.12 -11.94 -2.11
C ASN A 61 -1.14 -10.92 -3.26
N VAL A 62 -1.02 -9.64 -2.93
CA VAL A 62 -0.96 -8.54 -3.89
C VAL A 62 0.43 -7.93 -3.85
N TYR A 63 1.10 -7.94 -4.99
CA TYR A 63 2.39 -7.29 -5.17
C TYR A 63 2.18 -5.86 -5.66
N GLY A 64 2.97 -4.92 -5.13
CA GLY A 64 2.91 -3.52 -5.51
C GLY A 64 4.30 -2.91 -5.58
N ARG A 65 4.43 -1.87 -6.42
CA ARG A 65 5.66 -1.09 -6.55
C ARG A 65 5.35 0.39 -6.37
N VAL A 66 6.10 1.05 -5.50
CA VAL A 66 6.01 2.49 -5.25
C VAL A 66 7.28 3.13 -5.81
N ILE A 67 7.12 4.19 -6.61
CA ILE A 67 8.22 5.02 -7.11
C ILE A 67 8.34 6.25 -6.21
N SER A 68 9.58 6.60 -5.83
CA SER A 68 9.87 7.83 -5.07
C SER A 68 9.89 9.05 -5.96
#